data_AF-A3DE92-F1
#
_entry.id   AF-A3DE92-F1
#
_cell.length_a   1.000
_cell.length_b   1.000
_cell.length_c   1.000
_cell.angle_alpha   90.00
_cell.angle_beta   90.00
_cell.angle_gamma   90.00
#
_symmetry.space_group_name_H-M   'P 1'
#
loop_
_entity.id
_entity.type
_entity.pdbx_description
1 polymer ?
#
loop_
_entity_poly.entity_id
_entity_poly.type
_entity_poly.pdbx_seq_one_letter_code
_entity_poly.pdbx_strand_id
1 'polypeptide(L)'
;MRICPCIFIYIVLKYCLLNNSQEVKRLPNIKSAIKRVRISKKKTLQNSMRKSILKTNIKKCKQAIANNEPNAVEALKLAIKTIDKAAAKNIIHKNTAARKKSKLVKALNAALKQQ
;
A
#
# COMPACT_ATOMS: atom_id res chain seq x y z
N MET A 1 8.50 59.34 21.61
CA MET A 1 7.33 58.44 21.70
C MET A 1 7.79 57.00 21.50
N ARG A 2 8.05 56.27 22.60
CA ARG A 2 8.58 54.89 22.57
C ARG A 2 7.39 53.92 22.48
N ILE A 3 7.22 53.30 21.31
CA ILE A 3 6.22 52.25 21.09
C ILE A 3 6.55 51.07 22.01
N CYS A 4 5.56 50.61 22.78
CA CYS A 4 5.69 49.59 23.81
C CYS A 4 6.22 48.26 23.22
N PRO A 5 7.20 47.58 23.83
CA PRO A 5 7.82 46.36 23.28
C PRO A 5 6.81 45.21 23.03
N CYS A 6 5.68 45.18 23.74
CA CYS A 6 4.62 44.21 23.50
C CYS A 6 3.91 44.39 22.15
N ILE A 7 3.77 45.63 21.66
CA ILE A 7 3.16 45.92 20.34
C ILE A 7 4.13 45.52 19.23
N PHE A 8 5.44 45.71 19.44
CA PHE A 8 6.48 45.27 18.51
C PHE A 8 6.54 43.74 18.41
N ILE A 9 6.42 43.02 19.54
CA ILE A 9 6.32 41.55 19.56
C ILE A 9 5.06 41.06 18.84
N TYR A 10 3.91 41.71 19.04
CA TYR A 10 2.66 41.34 18.36
C TYR A 10 2.72 41.59 16.84
N ILE A 11 3.38 42.68 16.41
CA ILE A 11 3.63 42.98 15.00
C ILE A 11 4.60 41.96 14.41
N VAL A 12 5.70 41.62 15.08
CA VAL A 12 6.68 40.61 14.61
C VAL A 12 6.06 39.21 14.58
N LEU A 13 5.27 38.80 15.59
CA LEU A 13 4.54 37.53 15.58
C LEU A 13 3.52 37.47 14.43
N LYS A 14 2.80 38.58 14.18
CA LYS A 14 1.80 38.66 13.11
C LYS A 14 2.44 38.72 11.71
N TYR A 15 3.59 39.37 11.56
CA TYR A 15 4.39 39.35 10.32
C TYR A 15 5.08 37.99 10.07
N CYS A 16 5.38 37.22 11.11
CA CYS A 16 5.92 35.86 10.94
C CYS A 16 4.84 34.90 10.39
N LEU A 17 3.58 35.04 10.81
CA LEU A 17 2.46 34.22 10.32
C LEU A 17 1.97 34.57 8.90
N LEU A 18 2.28 35.77 8.40
CA LEU A 18 1.94 36.21 7.03
C LEU A 18 3.05 35.93 5.99
N ASN A 19 4.17 35.34 6.40
CA ASN A 19 5.28 34.96 5.53
C ASN A 19 5.36 33.44 5.28
N ASN A 20 4.22 32.76 5.20
CA ASN A 20 4.12 31.42 4.59
C ASN A 20 3.93 31.49 3.06
N SER A 21 4.35 32.58 2.42
CA SER A 21 4.26 32.79 0.97
C SER A 21 5.48 32.24 0.21
N GLN A 22 5.87 30.99 0.50
CA GLN A 22 6.80 30.22 -0.33
C GLN A 22 6.34 28.74 -0.44
N GLU A 23 5.04 28.48 -0.66
CA GLU A 23 4.56 27.15 -1.10
C GLU A 23 4.90 26.82 -2.58
N VAL A 24 5.78 27.60 -3.23
CA VAL A 24 6.11 27.43 -4.65
C VAL A 24 7.24 26.42 -4.93
N LYS A 25 7.74 25.68 -3.94
CA LYS A 25 8.93 24.82 -4.11
C LYS A 25 8.76 23.32 -3.87
N ARG A 26 7.52 22.78 -3.80
CA ARG A 26 7.30 21.32 -3.61
C ARG A 26 6.67 20.60 -4.81
N LEU A 27 6.38 21.31 -5.90
CA LEU A 27 5.91 20.71 -7.15
C LEU A 27 7.10 20.42 -8.08
N PRO A 28 7.06 19.34 -8.87
CA PRO A 28 8.05 19.13 -9.90
C PRO A 28 8.02 20.29 -10.89
N ASN A 29 9.13 21.03 -11.01
CA ASN A 29 9.20 22.22 -11.87
C ASN A 29 9.18 21.84 -13.36
N ILE A 30 9.64 20.64 -13.70
CA ILE A 30 9.73 20.14 -15.07
C ILE A 30 8.40 19.48 -15.48
N LYS A 31 7.86 19.85 -16.66
CA LYS A 31 6.60 19.32 -17.22
C LYS A 31 6.53 17.77 -17.21
N SER A 32 7.64 17.10 -17.49
CA SER A 32 7.75 15.64 -17.46
C SER A 32 7.51 15.08 -16.05
N ALA A 33 8.05 15.73 -15.02
CA ALA A 33 7.94 15.27 -13.65
C ALA A 33 6.52 15.46 -13.09
N ILE A 34 5.81 16.54 -13.45
CA ILE A 34 4.38 16.73 -13.13
C ILE A 34 3.55 15.58 -13.72
N LYS A 35 3.82 15.19 -14.97
CA LYS A 35 3.17 14.05 -15.62
C LYS A 35 3.46 12.74 -14.88
N ARG A 36 4.71 12.49 -14.47
CA ARG A 36 5.09 11.28 -13.72
C ARG A 36 4.37 11.21 -12.38
N VAL A 37 4.26 12.31 -11.63
CA VAL A 37 3.51 12.35 -10.36
C VAL A 37 2.04 11.97 -10.58
N ARG A 38 1.37 12.53 -11.60
CA ARG A 38 -0.03 12.18 -11.93
C ARG A 38 -0.19 10.70 -12.28
N ILE A 39 0.69 10.16 -13.13
CA ILE A 39 0.65 8.74 -13.53
C ILE A 39 0.91 7.83 -12.34
N SER A 40 1.92 8.15 -11.51
CA SER A 40 2.26 7.38 -10.32
C SER A 40 1.11 7.35 -9.33
N LYS A 41 0.46 8.48 -9.04
CA LYS A 41 -0.74 8.53 -8.17
C LYS A 41 -1.81 7.55 -8.66
N LYS A 42 -2.18 7.60 -9.94
CA LYS A 42 -3.18 6.71 -10.54
C LYS A 42 -2.79 5.22 -10.41
N LYS A 43 -1.53 4.88 -10.74
CA LYS A 43 -1.02 3.51 -10.66
C LYS A 43 -0.96 3.00 -9.22
N THR A 44 -0.57 3.85 -8.27
CA THR A 44 -0.49 3.51 -6.84
C THR A 44 -1.87 3.16 -6.29
N LEU A 45 -2.91 3.92 -6.62
CA LEU A 45 -4.29 3.62 -6.20
C LEU A 45 -4.78 2.27 -6.75
N GLN A 46 -4.53 1.98 -8.02
CA GLN A 46 -4.91 0.69 -8.60
C GLN A 46 -4.14 -0.48 -7.98
N ASN A 47 -2.85 -0.28 -7.70
CA ASN A 47 -1.99 -1.31 -7.12
C ASN A 47 -2.29 -1.55 -5.64
N SER A 48 -2.66 -0.51 -4.88
CA SER A 48 -3.04 -0.66 -3.47
C SER A 48 -4.31 -1.50 -3.33
N MET A 49 -5.35 -1.24 -4.12
CA MET A 49 -6.60 -2.02 -4.14
C MET A 49 -6.36 -3.49 -4.48
N ARG A 50 -5.53 -3.78 -5.49
CA ARG A 50 -5.26 -5.17 -5.88
C ARG A 50 -4.38 -5.89 -4.85
N LYS A 51 -3.43 -5.17 -4.22
CA LYS A 51 -2.61 -5.71 -3.13
C LYS A 51 -3.44 -6.01 -1.89
N SER A 52 -4.43 -5.18 -1.55
CA SER A 52 -5.32 -5.44 -0.41
C SER A 52 -6.14 -6.70 -0.62
N ILE A 53 -6.79 -6.86 -1.79
CA ILE A 53 -7.52 -8.08 -2.14
C ILE A 53 -6.64 -9.33 -2.02
N LEU A 54 -5.42 -9.28 -2.56
CA LEU A 54 -4.46 -10.38 -2.46
C LEU A 54 -4.10 -10.72 -1.00
N LYS A 55 -3.86 -9.71 -0.16
CA LYS A 55 -3.58 -9.92 1.27
C LYS A 55 -4.78 -10.55 1.99
N THR A 56 -5.99 -10.08 1.70
CA THR A 56 -7.23 -10.59 2.31
C THR A 56 -7.44 -12.07 1.98
N ASN A 57 -7.31 -12.48 0.71
CA ASN A 57 -7.48 -13.88 0.34
C ASN A 57 -6.41 -14.79 0.95
N ILE A 58 -5.17 -14.32 1.03
CA ILE A 58 -4.10 -15.06 1.73
C ILE A 58 -4.42 -15.21 3.22
N LYS A 59 -4.94 -14.15 3.88
CA LYS A 59 -5.33 -14.21 5.29
C LYS A 59 -6.45 -15.23 5.50
N LYS A 60 -7.49 -15.20 4.66
CA LYS A 60 -8.60 -16.17 4.70
C LYS A 60 -8.11 -17.60 4.57
N CYS A 61 -7.20 -17.89 3.64
CA CYS A 61 -6.64 -19.24 3.48
C CYS A 61 -5.85 -19.69 4.71
N LYS A 62 -5.03 -18.80 5.28
CA LYS A 62 -4.26 -19.13 6.48
C LYS A 62 -5.16 -19.42 7.67
N GLN A 63 -6.24 -18.67 7.82
CA GLN A 63 -7.23 -18.90 8.88
C GLN A 63 -7.95 -20.26 8.68
N ALA A 64 -8.35 -20.58 7.45
CA ALA A 64 -8.96 -21.87 7.15
C ALA A 64 -8.03 -23.06 7.42
N ILE A 65 -6.73 -22.92 7.13
CA ILE A 65 -5.73 -23.96 7.44
C ILE A 65 -5.54 -24.11 8.95
N ALA A 66 -5.53 -23.01 9.71
CA ALA A 66 -5.38 -23.06 11.17
C ALA A 66 -6.57 -23.73 11.86
N ASN A 67 -7.78 -23.56 11.32
CA ASN A 67 -9.01 -24.10 11.90
C ASN A 67 -9.38 -25.51 11.37
N ASN A 68 -8.58 -26.10 10.48
CA ASN A 68 -8.84 -27.42 9.85
C ASN A 68 -10.23 -27.57 9.21
N GLU A 69 -10.72 -26.50 8.58
CA GLU A 69 -12.04 -26.50 7.94
C GLU A 69 -12.04 -27.31 6.62
N PRO A 70 -13.13 -28.03 6.29
CA PRO A 70 -13.26 -28.78 5.03
C PRO A 70 -13.17 -27.86 3.79
N ASN A 71 -13.46 -26.57 3.97
CA ASN A 71 -13.40 -25.56 2.91
C ASN A 71 -11.97 -25.05 2.58
N ALA A 72 -10.93 -25.60 3.22
CA ALA A 72 -9.55 -25.16 3.01
C ALA A 72 -9.09 -25.28 1.54
N VAL A 73 -9.55 -26.32 0.83
CA VAL A 73 -9.20 -26.56 -0.58
C VAL A 73 -9.80 -25.49 -1.50
N GLU A 74 -11.05 -25.09 -1.26
CA GLU A 74 -11.72 -24.06 -2.05
C GLU A 74 -11.09 -22.68 -1.82
N ALA A 75 -10.80 -22.35 -0.56
CA ALA A 75 -10.10 -21.13 -0.21
C ALA A 75 -8.73 -21.04 -0.92
N LEU A 76 -7.98 -22.15 -0.94
CA LEU A 76 -6.68 -22.24 -1.62
C LEU A 76 -6.81 -21.97 -3.13
N LYS A 77 -7.80 -22.58 -3.80
CA LYS A 77 -8.07 -22.34 -5.23
C LYS A 77 -8.33 -20.85 -5.51
N LEU A 78 -9.14 -20.20 -4.66
CA LEU A 78 -9.42 -18.77 -4.78
C LEU A 78 -8.15 -17.91 -4.58
N ALA A 79 -7.33 -18.23 -3.58
CA ALA A 79 -6.07 -17.51 -3.36
C ALA A 79 -5.11 -17.67 -4.54
N ILE A 80 -4.93 -18.88 -5.09
CA ILE A 80 -4.08 -19.13 -6.25
C ILE A 80 -4.55 -18.30 -7.45
N LYS A 81 -5.86 -18.32 -7.74
CA LYS A 81 -6.46 -17.52 -8.82
C LYS A 81 -6.15 -16.03 -8.68
N THR A 82 -6.19 -15.50 -7.45
CA THR A 82 -5.88 -14.08 -7.22
C THR A 82 -4.39 -13.76 -7.30
N ILE A 83 -3.52 -14.68 -6.90
CA ILE A 83 -2.06 -14.55 -7.04
C ILE A 83 -1.68 -14.49 -8.53
N ASP A 84 -2.27 -15.35 -9.35
CA ASP A 84 -1.99 -15.39 -10.79
C ASP A 84 -2.49 -14.16 -11.52
N LYS A 85 -3.69 -13.68 -11.18
CA LYS A 85 -4.19 -12.40 -11.70
C LYS A 85 -3.27 -11.23 -11.32
N ALA A 86 -2.66 -11.26 -10.14
CA ALA A 86 -1.72 -10.22 -9.71
C ALA A 86 -0.36 -10.32 -10.44
N ALA A 87 0.09 -11.54 -10.76
CA ALA A 87 1.30 -11.79 -11.53
C ALA A 87 1.13 -11.36 -12.99
N ALA A 88 0.01 -11.72 -13.63
CA ALA A 88 -0.31 -11.32 -15.00
C ALA A 88 -0.37 -9.78 -15.17
N LYS A 89 -0.85 -9.07 -14.14
CA LYS A 89 -0.87 -7.59 -14.11
C LYS A 89 0.46 -6.96 -13.67
N ASN A 90 1.54 -7.73 -13.54
CA ASN A 90 2.86 -7.29 -13.11
C ASN A 90 2.90 -6.53 -11.78
N ILE A 91 1.96 -6.83 -10.87
CA ILE A 91 1.91 -6.19 -9.54
C ILE A 91 2.87 -6.89 -8.58
N ILE A 92 3.04 -8.20 -8.77
CA ILE A 92 4.00 -9.04 -8.09
C ILE A 92 4.89 -9.71 -9.14
N HIS A 93 6.18 -9.81 -8.85
CA HIS A 93 7.10 -10.54 -9.71
C HIS A 93 6.75 -12.04 -9.76
N LYS A 94 7.01 -12.69 -10.89
CA LYS A 94 6.74 -14.13 -11.13
C LYS A 94 7.30 -15.03 -10.02
N ASN A 95 8.53 -14.77 -9.57
CA ASN A 95 9.16 -15.54 -8.49
C ASN A 95 8.46 -15.32 -7.14
N THR A 96 7.97 -14.10 -6.89
CA THR A 96 7.20 -13.82 -5.67
C THR A 96 5.84 -14.52 -5.69
N ALA A 97 5.19 -14.61 -6.84
CA ALA A 97 3.98 -15.38 -7.02
C ALA A 97 4.24 -16.87 -6.74
N ALA A 98 5.26 -17.46 -7.38
CA ALA A 98 5.66 -18.85 -7.18
C ALA A 98 5.98 -19.18 -5.71
N ARG A 99 6.75 -18.34 -5.03
CA ARG A 99 7.05 -18.50 -3.59
C ARG A 99 5.79 -18.51 -2.74
N LYS A 100 4.83 -17.62 -3.01
CA LYS A 100 3.57 -17.55 -2.25
C LYS A 100 2.70 -18.79 -2.47
N LYS A 101 2.58 -19.27 -3.72
CA LYS A 101 1.89 -20.53 -4.03
C LYS A 101 2.50 -21.71 -3.27
N SER A 102 3.83 -21.85 -3.37
CA SER A 102 4.57 -22.94 -2.70
C SER A 102 4.36 -22.91 -1.19
N LYS A 103 4.40 -21.74 -0.54
CA LYS A 103 4.14 -21.62 0.90
C LYS A 103 2.73 -22.07 1.31
N LEU A 104 1.70 -21.71 0.53
CA LEU A 104 0.32 -22.09 0.85
C LEU A 104 0.10 -23.61 0.71
N VAL A 105 0.62 -24.20 -0.37
CA VAL A 105 0.53 -25.65 -0.60
C VAL A 105 1.30 -26.43 0.47
N LYS A 106 2.52 -25.99 0.81
CA LYS A 106 3.30 -26.63 1.88
C LYS A 106 2.57 -26.58 3.23
N ALA A 107 1.92 -25.46 3.56
CA ALA A 107 1.17 -25.34 4.80
C ALA A 107 -0.02 -26.30 4.85
N LEU A 108 -0.76 -26.44 3.74
CA LEU A 108 -1.87 -27.39 3.63
C LEU A 108 -1.36 -28.84 3.76
N ASN A 109 -0.30 -29.20 3.04
CA ASN A 109 0.28 -30.55 3.12
C ASN A 109 0.83 -30.88 4.51
N ALA A 110 1.36 -29.89 5.23
CA ALA A 110 1.82 -30.09 6.60
C ALA A 110 0.65 -30.35 7.56
N ALA A 111 -0.46 -29.63 7.41
CA ALA A 111 -1.67 -29.87 8.20
C ALA A 111 -2.26 -31.27 7.95
N LEU A 112 -2.25 -31.72 6.69
CA LEU A 112 -2.74 -33.06 6.31
C LEU A 112 -1.84 -34.20 6.82
N LYS A 113 -0.54 -33.97 6.99
CA LYS A 113 0.42 -34.99 7.47
C LYS A 113 0.44 -35.17 8.99
N GLN A 114 -0.11 -34.22 9.74
CA GLN A 114 -0.18 -34.28 11.20
C GLN A 114 -1.46 -34.98 11.69
N GLN A 115 -2.32 -35.40 10.77
CA GLN A 115 -3.46 -36.29 11.02
C GLN A 115 -3.04 -37.74 10.86
#